data_AF-A0A3C1FRL4-F1
#
_entry.id   AF-A0A3C1FRL4-F1
#
_cell.length_a   1.000
_cell.length_b   1.000
_cell.length_c   1.000
_cell.angle_alpha   90.00
_cell.angle_beta   90.00
_cell.angle_gamma   90.00
#
_symmetry.space_group_name_H-M   'P 1'
#
loop_
_entity.id
_entity.type
_entity.pdbx_description
1 polymer ?
#
loop_
_entity_poly.entity_id
_entity_poly.type
_entity_poly.pdbx_seq_one_letter_code
_entity_poly.pdbx_strand_id
1 'polypeptide(L)'
;ETQAHAGLSKDAWMTVGLGALLGQERHIYLQRYSDGVLSSELARHMMRVVDDLKDALKADGLDGYRTAYRLHLGFDRQFRLALLAQRRFDWTQLLSKQLADRFETLRVMRAALIEVRKRADTIADFVGEETAQLLNTVMTERLDAVDSAFDALKAQYPDYATALEERYLEQTGLRLEETSYRELHHNAVISPEVFHNLTDALRQRARVLEERPPLDLGLHPEQLVAKVPIFASQPPERISQIAAMLKPYFAVPGELLVRKGEQGRSMYFVSSGCLEVGLPQGAIQLANGDFFGELSLLHGAPRTADVKAQGFCDLLTLDARDFDSLLDETPGMREEIERIAAQRSRDNAAANS
;
A
#
# COMPACT_ATOMS: atom_id res chain seq x y z
N GLU A 1 -0.88 -30.36 37.27
CA GLU A 1 -1.09 -29.15 36.43
C GLU A 1 -2.41 -29.20 35.63
N THR A 2 -3.48 -29.80 36.16
CA THR A 2 -4.62 -30.20 35.31
C THR A 2 -5.97 -29.86 35.96
N GLN A 3 -6.20 -28.60 36.31
CA GLN A 3 -7.53 -28.16 36.80
C GLN A 3 -8.01 -26.79 36.28
N ALA A 4 -7.16 -25.97 35.64
CA ALA A 4 -7.58 -24.65 35.12
C ALA A 4 -8.22 -24.69 33.71
N HIS A 5 -8.03 -25.77 32.94
CA HIS A 5 -8.50 -25.86 31.54
C HIS A 5 -9.91 -26.45 31.36
N ALA A 6 -10.61 -26.80 32.44
CA ALA A 6 -11.82 -27.64 32.37
C ALA A 6 -13.15 -26.90 32.09
N GLY A 7 -13.16 -25.61 31.75
CA GLY A 7 -14.41 -24.82 31.72
C GLY A 7 -14.72 -23.99 30.48
N LEU A 8 -13.76 -23.74 29.58
CA LEU A 8 -13.93 -22.83 28.45
C LEU A 8 -13.80 -23.61 27.13
N SER A 9 -14.68 -23.32 26.15
CA SER A 9 -14.56 -23.90 24.81
C SER A 9 -13.27 -23.40 24.13
N LYS A 10 -12.80 -24.14 23.12
CA LYS A 10 -11.63 -23.77 22.31
C LYS A 10 -11.74 -22.34 21.75
N ASP A 11 -12.94 -21.93 21.34
CA ASP A 11 -13.20 -20.58 20.80
C ASP A 11 -13.09 -19.49 21.88
N ALA A 12 -13.48 -19.81 23.11
CA ALA A 12 -13.35 -18.89 24.23
C ALA A 12 -11.88 -18.68 24.61
N TRP A 13 -11.07 -19.74 24.60
CA TRP A 13 -9.63 -19.63 24.79
C TRP A 13 -8.92 -18.88 23.67
N MET A 14 -9.35 -19.07 22.40
CA MET A 14 -8.87 -18.26 21.27
C MET A 14 -9.18 -16.78 21.44
N THR A 15 -10.40 -16.45 21.87
CA THR A 15 -10.83 -15.06 22.13
C THR A 15 -10.00 -14.42 23.24
N VAL A 16 -9.77 -15.15 24.33
CA VAL A 16 -8.93 -14.68 25.45
C VAL A 16 -7.48 -14.49 25.01
N GLY A 17 -6.91 -15.47 24.28
CA GLY A 17 -5.53 -15.42 23.79
C GLY A 17 -5.28 -14.28 22.81
N LEU A 18 -6.13 -14.12 21.79
CA LEU A 18 -6.06 -12.98 20.86
C LEU A 18 -6.29 -11.65 21.56
N GLY A 19 -7.21 -11.60 22.53
CA GLY A 19 -7.44 -10.41 23.34
C GLY A 19 -6.21 -9.99 24.15
N ALA A 20 -5.47 -10.96 24.70
CA ALA A 20 -4.21 -10.72 25.40
C ALA A 20 -3.11 -10.20 24.45
N LEU A 21 -2.98 -10.80 23.26
CA LEU A 21 -2.03 -10.37 22.23
C LEU A 21 -2.33 -8.94 21.73
N LEU A 22 -3.60 -8.61 21.51
CA LEU A 22 -4.04 -7.23 21.17
C LEU A 22 -3.73 -6.26 22.32
N GLY A 23 -3.86 -6.70 23.57
CA GLY A 23 -3.43 -5.92 24.74
C GLY A 23 -1.92 -5.63 24.74
N GLN A 24 -1.10 -6.63 24.40
CA GLN A 24 0.35 -6.46 24.24
C GLN A 24 0.67 -5.51 23.08
N GLU A 25 0.00 -5.65 21.94
CA GLU A 25 0.15 -4.77 20.78
C GLU A 25 -0.15 -3.30 21.15
N ARG A 26 -1.26 -3.07 21.86
CA ARG A 26 -1.64 -1.76 22.41
C ARG A 26 -0.53 -1.17 23.30
N HIS A 27 0.02 -2.00 24.19
CA HIS A 27 1.08 -1.57 25.09
C HIS A 27 2.36 -1.17 24.33
N ILE A 28 2.74 -1.93 23.30
CA ILE A 28 3.89 -1.59 22.44
C ILE A 28 3.68 -0.23 21.77
N TYR A 29 2.49 0.06 21.24
CA TYR A 29 2.21 1.37 20.65
C TYR A 29 2.27 2.50 21.68
N LEU A 30 1.70 2.30 22.88
CA LEU A 30 1.76 3.29 23.95
C LEU A 30 3.19 3.56 24.43
N GLN A 31 3.98 2.50 24.59
CA GLN A 31 5.38 2.62 24.98
C GLN A 31 6.18 3.36 23.92
N ARG A 32 6.01 3.01 22.64
CA ARG A 32 6.68 3.74 21.54
C ARG A 32 6.22 5.19 21.44
N TYR A 33 4.98 5.51 21.79
CA TYR A 33 4.52 6.89 21.89
C TYR A 33 5.17 7.62 23.07
N SER A 34 5.25 7.00 24.27
CA SER A 34 5.91 7.61 25.43
C SER A 34 7.40 7.85 25.21
N ASP A 35 8.04 6.96 24.46
CA ASP A 35 9.46 7.05 24.09
C ASP A 35 9.70 8.04 22.93
N GLY A 36 8.65 8.72 22.44
CA GLY A 36 8.73 9.69 21.36
C GLY A 36 9.03 9.07 19.98
N VAL A 37 8.85 7.75 19.83
CA VAL A 37 9.03 6.99 18.58
C VAL A 37 7.87 7.17 17.62
N LEU A 38 6.64 7.30 18.15
CA LEU A 38 5.43 7.51 17.37
C LEU A 38 4.92 8.93 17.56
N SER A 39 4.42 9.54 16.49
CA SER A 39 3.65 10.79 16.59
C SER A 39 2.32 10.55 17.32
N SER A 40 1.74 11.61 17.89
CA SER A 40 0.46 11.52 18.59
C SER A 40 -0.69 11.11 17.67
N GLU A 41 -0.67 11.56 16.42
CA GLU A 41 -1.65 11.20 15.40
C GLU A 41 -1.57 9.72 15.04
N LEU A 42 -0.35 9.22 14.77
CA LEU A 42 -0.12 7.83 14.41
C LEU A 42 -0.42 6.90 15.59
N ALA A 43 0.00 7.25 16.81
CA ALA A 43 -0.35 6.50 18.02
C ALA A 43 -1.87 6.41 18.19
N ARG A 44 -2.60 7.52 18.07
CA ARG A 44 -4.07 7.52 18.16
C ARG A 44 -4.70 6.65 17.07
N HIS A 45 -4.16 6.68 15.84
CA HIS A 45 -4.61 5.82 14.76
C HIS A 45 -4.40 4.33 15.08
N MET A 46 -3.19 3.93 15.48
CA MET A 46 -2.87 2.54 15.84
C MET A 46 -3.73 2.02 17.01
N MET A 47 -3.99 2.87 18.00
CA MET A 47 -4.84 2.52 19.14
C MET A 47 -6.29 2.26 18.70
N ARG A 48 -6.82 3.06 17.77
CA ARG A 48 -8.14 2.83 17.18
C ARG A 48 -8.19 1.49 16.44
N VAL A 49 -7.17 1.18 15.65
CA VAL A 49 -7.08 -0.11 14.95
C VAL A 49 -7.14 -1.28 15.94
N VAL A 50 -6.38 -1.21 17.04
CA VAL A 50 -6.42 -2.28 18.07
C VAL A 50 -7.78 -2.39 18.75
N ASP A 51 -8.43 -1.25 19.02
CA ASP A 51 -9.77 -1.23 19.63
C ASP A 51 -10.83 -1.82 18.68
N ASP A 52 -10.80 -1.46 17.40
CA ASP A 52 -11.68 -2.01 16.36
C ASP A 52 -11.49 -3.53 16.20
N LEU A 53 -10.25 -4.01 16.22
CA LEU A 53 -9.92 -5.45 16.19
C LEU A 53 -10.46 -6.19 17.42
N LYS A 54 -10.33 -5.57 18.60
CA LYS A 54 -10.81 -6.14 19.87
C LYS A 54 -12.33 -6.23 19.90
N ASP A 55 -13.02 -5.22 19.39
CA ASP A 55 -14.48 -5.19 19.35
C ASP A 55 -15.02 -6.20 18.32
N ALA A 56 -14.39 -6.32 17.15
CA ALA A 56 -14.73 -7.35 16.17
C ALA A 56 -14.49 -8.77 16.70
N LEU A 57 -13.40 -8.99 17.44
CA LEU A 57 -13.10 -10.26 18.11
C LEU A 57 -14.17 -10.63 19.14
N LYS A 58 -14.70 -9.66 19.89
CA LYS A 58 -15.77 -9.91 20.86
C LYS A 58 -17.12 -10.19 20.20
N ALA A 59 -17.38 -9.56 19.05
CA ALA A 59 -18.65 -9.69 18.34
C ALA A 59 -18.75 -11.05 17.62
N ASP A 60 -17.76 -11.37 16.79
CA ASP A 60 -17.82 -12.52 15.85
C ASP A 60 -16.61 -13.46 15.98
N GLY A 61 -15.87 -13.41 17.09
CA GLY A 61 -14.74 -14.29 17.34
C GLY A 61 -13.60 -14.13 16.33
N LEU A 62 -13.00 -15.25 15.93
CA LEU A 62 -11.85 -15.26 15.01
C LEU A 62 -12.20 -14.73 13.62
N ASP A 63 -13.41 -14.98 13.13
CA ASP A 63 -13.83 -14.52 11.79
C ASP A 63 -14.08 -13.00 11.77
N GLY A 64 -14.63 -12.46 12.85
CA GLY A 64 -14.72 -11.01 13.08
C GLY A 64 -13.34 -10.36 13.07
N TYR A 65 -12.40 -10.91 13.84
CA TYR A 65 -11.01 -10.45 13.87
C TYR A 65 -10.37 -10.48 12.48
N ARG A 66 -10.53 -11.60 11.74
CA ARG A 66 -9.99 -11.77 10.38
C ARG A 66 -10.54 -10.74 9.40
N THR A 67 -11.83 -10.47 9.48
CA THR A 67 -12.50 -9.48 8.65
C THR A 67 -12.03 -8.07 8.98
N ALA A 68 -11.92 -7.74 10.27
CA ALA A 68 -11.51 -6.42 10.72
C ALA A 68 -10.06 -6.08 10.33
N TYR A 69 -9.09 -6.99 10.52
CA TYR A 69 -7.70 -6.67 10.13
C TYR A 69 -7.55 -6.55 8.61
N ARG A 70 -8.26 -7.35 7.81
CA ARG A 70 -8.26 -7.22 6.34
C ARG A 70 -8.85 -5.88 5.90
N LEU A 71 -9.88 -5.38 6.58
CA LEU A 71 -10.44 -4.04 6.31
C LEU A 71 -9.42 -2.93 6.61
N HIS A 72 -8.68 -3.01 7.72
CA HIS A 72 -7.63 -2.05 8.05
C HIS A 72 -6.42 -2.13 7.12
N LEU A 73 -6.10 -3.31 6.60
CA LEU A 73 -5.11 -3.48 5.54
C LEU A 73 -5.61 -2.98 4.18
N GLY A 74 -6.93 -2.88 3.98
CA GLY A 74 -7.51 -2.35 2.76
C GLY A 74 -7.33 -0.83 2.60
N PHE A 75 -7.92 -0.30 1.53
CA PHE A 75 -8.00 1.13 1.27
C PHE A 75 -9.25 1.72 1.92
N ASP A 76 -9.04 2.67 2.83
CA ASP A 76 -10.09 3.31 3.61
C ASP A 76 -10.88 4.34 2.78
N ARG A 77 -11.89 4.96 3.39
CA ARG A 77 -12.74 5.94 2.70
C ARG A 77 -11.98 7.20 2.32
N GLN A 78 -11.04 7.66 3.17
CA GLN A 78 -10.26 8.86 2.89
C GLN A 78 -9.35 8.65 1.69
N PHE A 79 -8.68 7.49 1.61
CA PHE A 79 -7.91 7.08 0.46
C PHE A 79 -8.75 7.06 -0.82
N ARG A 80 -9.94 6.44 -0.78
CA ARG A 80 -10.82 6.38 -1.97
C ARG A 80 -11.29 7.76 -2.42
N LEU A 81 -11.56 8.66 -1.49
CA LEU A 81 -11.90 10.05 -1.81
C LEU A 81 -10.70 10.79 -2.41
N ALA A 82 -9.49 10.59 -1.86
CA ALA A 82 -8.27 11.16 -2.41
C ALA A 82 -7.97 10.63 -3.82
N LEU A 83 -8.17 9.33 -4.05
CA LEU A 83 -8.03 8.70 -5.36
C LEU A 83 -9.05 9.25 -6.36
N LEU A 84 -10.31 9.43 -5.94
CA LEU A 84 -11.34 10.03 -6.78
C LEU A 84 -11.02 11.49 -7.11
N ALA A 85 -10.53 12.26 -6.13
CA ALA A 85 -10.09 13.64 -6.33
C ALA A 85 -8.90 13.72 -7.29
N GLN A 86 -7.93 12.82 -7.17
CA GLN A 86 -6.81 12.71 -8.11
C GLN A 86 -7.32 12.44 -9.53
N ARG A 87 -8.22 11.48 -9.73
CA ARG A 87 -8.75 11.15 -11.07
C ARG A 87 -9.61 12.26 -11.67
N ARG A 88 -10.28 13.05 -10.84
CA ARG A 88 -11.25 14.05 -11.29
C ARG A 88 -10.66 15.44 -11.49
N PHE A 89 -9.62 15.79 -10.72
CA PHE A 89 -9.05 17.12 -10.61
C PHE A 89 -7.51 17.15 -10.64
N ASP A 90 -6.85 16.01 -10.85
CA ASP A 90 -5.39 15.87 -10.81
C ASP A 90 -4.74 16.31 -9.49
N TRP A 91 -5.51 16.26 -8.39
CA TRP A 91 -5.04 16.61 -7.05
C TRP A 91 -4.20 15.48 -6.43
N THR A 92 -2.92 15.45 -6.76
CA THR A 92 -1.97 14.42 -6.31
C THR A 92 -1.60 14.53 -4.82
N GLN A 93 -1.60 15.73 -4.26
CA GLN A 93 -1.14 15.98 -2.88
C GLN A 93 -1.96 15.23 -1.82
N LEU A 94 -3.28 15.10 -2.01
CA LEU A 94 -4.13 14.36 -1.07
C LEU A 94 -3.82 12.87 -1.10
N LEU A 95 -3.66 12.29 -2.29
CA LEU A 95 -3.36 10.87 -2.47
C LEU A 95 -1.95 10.54 -1.98
N SER A 96 -0.98 11.40 -2.29
CA SER A 96 0.39 11.34 -1.77
C SER A 96 0.39 11.26 -0.24
N LYS A 97 -0.30 12.20 0.43
CA LYS A 97 -0.42 12.19 1.89
C LYS A 97 -1.01 10.88 2.41
N GLN A 98 -2.08 10.37 1.82
CA GLN A 98 -2.72 9.12 2.25
C GLN A 98 -1.82 7.89 2.06
N LEU A 99 -1.10 7.79 0.93
CA LEU A 99 -0.13 6.71 0.71
C LEU A 99 1.03 6.81 1.69
N ALA A 100 1.48 8.02 1.97
CA ALA A 100 2.49 8.27 2.96
C ALA A 100 1.98 7.79 4.34
N ASP A 101 0.83 8.26 4.83
CA ASP A 101 0.28 7.86 6.14
C ASP A 101 0.13 6.32 6.25
N ARG A 102 -0.21 5.68 5.13
CA ARG A 102 -0.23 4.21 5.02
C ARG A 102 1.14 3.56 5.17
N PHE A 103 2.18 4.08 4.52
CA PHE A 103 3.57 3.59 4.69
C PHE A 103 3.99 3.57 6.16
N GLU A 104 3.73 4.67 6.88
CA GLU A 104 4.08 4.78 8.31
C GLU A 104 3.27 3.80 9.17
N THR A 105 1.96 3.70 8.91
CA THR A 105 1.05 2.79 9.60
C THR A 105 1.50 1.33 9.45
N LEU A 106 1.79 0.89 8.23
CA LEU A 106 2.24 -0.48 7.96
C LEU A 106 3.60 -0.76 8.60
N ARG A 107 4.55 0.18 8.52
CA ARG A 107 5.86 0.04 9.19
C ARG A 107 5.73 -0.14 10.69
N VAL A 108 4.90 0.68 11.33
CA VAL A 108 4.67 0.64 12.78
C VAL A 108 3.94 -0.63 13.18
N MET A 109 2.91 -1.02 12.44
CA MET A 109 2.18 -2.27 12.66
C MET A 109 3.09 -3.48 12.54
N ARG A 110 3.88 -3.56 11.46
CA ARG A 110 4.89 -4.60 11.23
C ARG A 110 5.84 -4.74 12.42
N ALA A 111 6.45 -3.62 12.82
CA ALA A 111 7.42 -3.61 13.88
C ALA A 111 6.83 -3.99 15.24
N ALA A 112 5.54 -3.70 15.49
CA ALA A 112 4.85 -4.16 16.70
C ALA A 112 4.50 -5.66 16.62
N LEU A 113 3.96 -6.14 15.49
CA LEU A 113 3.59 -7.55 15.32
C LEU A 113 4.78 -8.50 15.41
N ILE A 114 5.95 -8.11 14.90
CA ILE A 114 7.19 -8.86 15.08
C ILE A 114 7.52 -9.03 16.57
N GLU A 115 7.30 -7.98 17.37
CA GLU A 115 7.57 -7.99 18.80
C GLU A 115 6.51 -8.75 19.60
N VAL A 116 5.22 -8.60 19.25
CA VAL A 116 4.12 -9.39 19.82
C VAL A 116 4.36 -10.88 19.58
N ARG A 117 4.74 -11.28 18.36
CA ARG A 117 5.03 -12.69 18.03
C ARG A 117 6.17 -13.26 18.87
N LYS A 118 7.25 -12.50 19.10
CA LYS A 118 8.35 -12.92 19.98
C LYS A 118 7.89 -13.16 21.43
N ARG A 119 6.83 -12.47 21.87
CA ARG A 119 6.25 -12.60 23.20
C ARG A 119 5.08 -13.59 23.24
N ALA A 120 4.58 -14.04 22.10
CA ALA A 120 3.40 -14.91 22.01
C ALA A 120 3.65 -16.29 22.62
N ASP A 121 4.88 -16.80 22.55
CA ASP A 121 5.26 -18.09 23.14
C ASP A 121 5.08 -18.11 24.67
N THR A 122 5.15 -16.95 25.33
CA THR A 122 4.90 -16.85 26.79
C THR A 122 3.42 -17.01 27.16
N ILE A 123 2.51 -16.94 26.20
CA ILE A 123 1.06 -17.15 26.42
C ILE A 123 0.70 -18.65 26.34
N ALA A 124 1.59 -19.50 25.83
CA ALA A 124 1.33 -20.93 25.66
C ALA A 124 0.99 -21.63 26.98
N ASP A 125 1.70 -21.27 28.06
CA ASP A 125 1.48 -21.81 29.41
C ASP A 125 0.09 -21.45 29.98
N PHE A 126 -0.53 -20.38 29.48
CA PHE A 126 -1.82 -19.88 29.95
C PHE A 126 -3.01 -20.46 29.17
N VAL A 127 -2.86 -20.67 27.86
CA VAL A 127 -3.98 -20.98 26.95
C VAL A 127 -3.96 -22.44 26.45
N GLY A 128 -2.86 -23.17 26.70
CA GLY A 128 -2.65 -24.54 26.27
C GLY A 128 -2.00 -24.63 24.88
N GLU A 129 -1.25 -25.72 24.66
CA GLU A 129 -0.37 -25.89 23.50
C GLU A 129 -1.10 -25.83 22.14
N GLU A 130 -2.25 -26.50 22.02
CA GLU A 130 -3.04 -26.51 20.78
C GLU A 130 -3.56 -25.11 20.42
N THR A 131 -4.08 -24.37 21.41
CA THR A 131 -4.57 -23.00 21.19
C THR A 131 -3.41 -22.05 20.89
N ALA A 132 -2.26 -22.22 21.55
CA ALA A 132 -1.07 -21.42 21.30
C ALA A 132 -0.55 -21.58 19.85
N GLN A 133 -0.56 -22.81 19.32
CA GLN A 133 -0.23 -23.07 17.92
C GLN A 133 -1.18 -22.32 16.97
N LEU A 134 -2.49 -22.38 17.24
CA LEU A 134 -3.49 -21.68 16.42
C LEU A 134 -3.34 -20.14 16.50
N LEU A 135 -3.04 -19.59 17.68
CA LEU A 135 -2.73 -18.17 17.84
C LEU A 135 -1.49 -17.77 17.02
N ASN A 136 -0.43 -18.59 17.06
CA ASN A 136 0.78 -18.36 16.29
C ASN A 136 0.52 -18.39 14.77
N THR A 137 -0.33 -19.31 14.29
CA THR A 137 -0.77 -19.32 12.89
C THR A 137 -1.49 -18.03 12.52
N VAL A 138 -2.49 -17.60 13.32
CA VAL A 138 -3.27 -16.39 13.05
C VAL A 138 -2.41 -15.12 13.09
N MET A 139 -1.45 -15.04 14.02
CA MET A 139 -0.51 -13.90 14.09
C MET A 139 0.47 -13.89 12.92
N THR A 140 0.91 -15.07 12.46
CA THR A 140 1.76 -15.19 11.27
C THR A 140 0.99 -14.78 10.02
N GLU A 141 -0.25 -15.25 9.83
CA GLU A 141 -1.14 -14.83 8.74
C GLU A 141 -1.30 -13.29 8.70
N ARG A 142 -1.47 -12.65 9.86
CA ARG A 142 -1.60 -11.18 9.95
C ARG A 142 -0.28 -10.47 9.63
N LEU A 143 0.84 -10.96 10.16
CA LEU A 143 2.16 -10.36 9.89
C LEU A 143 2.52 -10.49 8.41
N ASP A 144 2.32 -11.65 7.80
CA ASP A 144 2.60 -11.87 6.38
C ASP A 144 1.75 -10.96 5.48
N ALA A 145 0.50 -10.71 5.85
CA ALA A 145 -0.38 -9.78 5.15
C ALA A 145 0.09 -8.31 5.27
N VAL A 146 0.58 -7.91 6.45
CA VAL A 146 1.18 -6.58 6.67
C VAL A 146 2.48 -6.43 5.88
N ASP A 147 3.35 -7.45 5.91
CA ASP A 147 4.62 -7.47 5.20
C ASP A 147 4.39 -7.38 3.70
N SER A 148 3.49 -8.20 3.16
CA SER A 148 3.12 -8.15 1.73
C SER A 148 2.59 -6.79 1.30
N ALA A 149 1.75 -6.15 2.14
CA ALA A 149 1.22 -4.81 1.85
C ALA A 149 2.30 -3.71 1.92
N PHE A 150 3.25 -3.83 2.85
CA PHE A 150 4.37 -2.90 3.00
C PHE A 150 5.37 -3.05 1.85
N ASP A 151 5.73 -4.29 1.50
CA ASP A 151 6.67 -4.60 0.42
C ASP A 151 6.12 -4.19 -0.94
N ALA A 152 4.82 -4.37 -1.19
CA ALA A 152 4.16 -3.87 -2.40
C ALA A 152 4.26 -2.35 -2.53
N LEU A 153 4.12 -1.61 -1.43
CA LEU A 153 4.30 -0.16 -1.43
C LEU A 153 5.77 0.23 -1.62
N LYS A 154 6.69 -0.45 -0.93
CA LYS A 154 8.14 -0.21 -1.06
C LYS A 154 8.63 -0.47 -2.48
N ALA A 155 8.12 -1.50 -3.14
CA ALA A 155 8.41 -1.79 -4.54
C ALA A 155 7.92 -0.68 -5.49
N GLN A 156 6.76 -0.08 -5.20
CA GLN A 156 6.20 1.01 -6.00
C GLN A 156 6.94 2.34 -5.78
N TYR A 157 7.35 2.64 -4.54
CA TYR A 157 7.99 3.91 -4.17
C TYR A 157 9.34 3.68 -3.46
N PRO A 158 10.36 3.16 -4.16
CA PRO A 158 11.65 2.80 -3.54
C PRO A 158 12.41 4.01 -2.98
N ASP A 159 12.40 5.14 -3.68
CA ASP A 159 13.09 6.36 -3.26
C ASP A 159 12.47 6.91 -1.98
N TYR A 160 11.13 6.91 -1.92
CA TYR A 160 10.39 7.32 -0.74
C TYR A 160 10.66 6.40 0.46
N ALA A 161 10.70 5.09 0.24
CA ALA A 161 11.03 4.12 1.27
C ALA A 161 12.44 4.33 1.82
N THR A 162 13.42 4.59 0.95
CA THR A 162 14.81 4.90 1.34
C THR A 162 14.88 6.17 2.20
N ALA A 163 14.25 7.26 1.74
CA ALA A 163 14.20 8.52 2.48
C ALA A 163 13.54 8.36 3.87
N LEU A 164 12.50 7.52 3.97
CA LEU A 164 11.84 7.23 5.24
C LEU A 164 12.72 6.39 6.17
N GLU A 165 13.47 5.43 5.63
CA GLU A 165 14.44 4.62 6.38
C GLU A 165 15.59 5.48 6.92
N GLU A 166 16.19 6.33 6.08
CA GLU A 166 17.22 7.29 6.47
C GLU A 166 16.74 8.21 7.60
N ARG A 167 15.56 8.83 7.42
CA ARG A 167 14.94 9.66 8.47
C ARG A 167 14.78 8.89 9.78
N TYR A 168 14.32 7.64 9.73
CA TYR A 168 14.11 6.85 10.94
C TYR A 168 15.42 6.50 11.65
N LEU A 169 16.48 6.20 10.89
CA LEU A 169 17.82 5.97 11.44
C LEU A 169 18.34 7.23 12.13
N GLU A 170 18.18 8.40 11.51
CA GLU A 170 18.57 9.67 12.12
C GLU A 170 17.77 10.00 13.39
N GLN A 171 16.45 9.81 13.37
CA GLN A 171 15.61 9.98 14.55
C GLN A 171 16.01 9.03 15.69
N THR A 172 16.39 7.79 15.36
CA THR A 172 16.88 6.82 16.34
C THR A 172 18.22 7.27 16.90
N GLY A 173 19.13 7.75 16.06
CA GLY A 173 20.41 8.34 16.46
C GLY A 173 20.24 9.49 17.45
N LEU A 174 19.34 10.44 17.16
CA LEU A 174 19.06 11.57 18.06
C LEU A 174 18.58 11.12 19.45
N ARG A 175 17.75 10.08 19.53
CA ARG A 175 17.29 9.54 20.83
C ARG A 175 18.41 8.87 21.62
N LEU A 176 19.29 8.14 20.93
CA LEU A 176 20.47 7.54 21.57
C LEU A 176 21.43 8.61 22.09
N GLU A 177 21.68 9.66 21.29
CA GLU A 177 22.45 10.84 21.71
C GLU A 177 21.81 11.51 22.94
N GLU A 178 20.48 11.73 22.93
CA GLU A 178 19.77 12.34 24.05
C GLU A 178 19.87 11.51 25.33
N THR A 179 19.70 10.19 25.22
CA THR A 179 19.82 9.26 26.35
C THR A 179 21.23 9.30 26.92
N SER A 180 22.25 9.27 26.06
CA SER A 180 23.65 9.39 26.46
C SER A 180 23.94 10.71 27.18
N TYR A 181 23.42 11.84 26.68
CA TYR A 181 23.59 13.14 27.32
C TYR A 181 22.91 13.20 28.70
N ARG A 182 21.72 12.61 28.85
CA ARG A 182 21.03 12.52 30.15
C ARG A 182 21.85 11.70 31.14
N GLU A 183 22.44 10.59 30.72
CA GLU A 183 23.30 9.76 31.56
C GLU A 183 24.57 10.50 31.99
N LEU A 184 25.26 11.16 31.06
CA LEU A 184 26.45 11.97 31.35
C LEU A 184 26.14 13.10 32.35
N HIS A 185 24.99 13.76 32.20
CA HIS A 185 24.55 14.80 33.12
C HIS A 185 24.16 14.21 34.49
N HIS A 186 23.42 13.11 34.53
CA HIS A 186 23.04 12.42 35.78
C HIS A 186 24.27 11.99 36.59
N ASN A 187 25.31 11.50 35.91
CA ASN A 187 26.57 11.08 36.50
C ASN A 187 27.54 12.26 36.77
N ALA A 188 27.08 13.52 36.61
CA ALA A 188 27.86 14.74 36.81
C ALA A 188 29.16 14.83 35.96
N VAL A 189 29.21 14.13 34.82
CA VAL A 189 30.36 14.17 33.89
C VAL A 189 30.37 15.48 33.09
N ILE A 190 29.18 16.00 32.76
CA ILE A 190 29.00 17.29 32.06
C ILE A 190 28.25 18.27 32.94
N SER A 191 28.53 19.57 32.78
CA SER A 191 27.82 20.63 33.50
C SER A 191 26.38 20.80 32.99
N PRO A 192 25.46 21.38 33.80
CA PRO A 192 24.11 21.70 33.34
C PRO A 192 24.07 22.61 32.10
N GLU A 193 25.03 23.53 31.97
CA GLU A 193 25.16 24.43 30.82
C GLU A 193 25.52 23.67 29.54
N VAL A 194 26.48 22.74 29.62
CA VAL A 194 26.87 21.88 28.50
C VAL A 194 25.70 20.97 28.11
N PHE A 195 25.03 20.36 29.09
CA PHE A 195 23.84 19.53 28.84
C PHE A 195 22.73 20.31 28.13
N HIS A 196 22.45 21.54 28.57
CA HIS A 196 21.45 22.41 27.93
C HIS A 196 21.80 22.70 26.47
N ASN A 197 23.04 23.12 26.19
CA ASN A 197 23.49 23.42 24.82
C ASN A 197 23.41 22.19 23.90
N LEU A 198 23.86 21.02 24.39
CA LEU A 198 23.78 19.77 23.64
C LEU A 198 22.32 19.37 23.35
N THR A 199 21.44 19.50 24.35
CA THR A 199 20.02 19.20 24.21
C THR A 199 19.34 20.16 23.23
N ASP A 200 19.71 21.44 23.22
CA ASP A 200 19.17 22.41 22.28
C ASP A 200 19.64 22.16 20.85
N ALA A 201 20.89 21.74 20.66
CA ALA A 201 21.38 21.28 19.35
C ALA A 201 20.62 20.04 18.85
N LEU A 202 20.32 19.07 19.73
CA LEU A 202 19.48 17.93 19.40
C LEU A 202 18.07 18.36 19.00
N ARG A 203 17.46 19.30 19.72
CA ARG A 203 16.13 19.83 19.38
C ARG A 203 16.10 20.50 18.02
N GLN A 204 17.13 21.25 17.66
CA GLN A 204 17.22 21.88 16.34
C GLN A 204 17.30 20.83 15.22
N ARG A 205 18.15 19.80 15.38
CA ARG A 205 18.22 18.66 14.44
C ARG A 205 16.89 17.90 14.38
N ALA A 206 16.24 17.66 15.52
CA ALA A 206 14.96 16.97 15.58
C ALA A 206 13.86 17.71 14.81
N ARG A 207 13.81 19.05 14.86
CA ARG A 207 12.84 19.87 14.10
C ARG A 207 12.96 19.68 12.59
N VAL A 208 14.19 19.59 12.07
CA VAL A 208 14.40 19.32 10.63
C VAL A 208 13.83 17.94 10.26
N LEU A 209 13.93 16.97 11.16
CA LEU A 209 13.40 15.61 10.99
C LEU A 209 11.93 15.46 11.38
N GLU A 210 11.23 16.53 11.78
CA GLU A 210 9.78 16.50 11.97
C GLU A 210 9.08 16.50 10.61
N GLU A 211 9.58 17.30 9.66
CA GLU A 211 9.01 17.44 8.32
C GLU A 211 9.17 16.17 7.49
N ARG A 212 8.03 15.65 7.04
CA ARG A 212 7.95 14.42 6.28
C ARG A 212 8.40 14.65 4.84
N PRO A 213 9.28 13.80 4.28
CA PRO A 213 9.55 13.88 2.86
C PRO A 213 8.22 13.73 2.10
N PRO A 214 7.96 14.54 1.07
CA PRO A 214 6.77 14.36 0.25
C PRO A 214 6.91 13.04 -0.52
N LEU A 215 5.81 12.30 -0.65
CA LEU A 215 5.76 11.12 -1.51
C LEU A 215 5.45 11.60 -2.94
N ASP A 216 6.41 11.45 -3.85
CA ASP A 216 6.14 11.65 -5.26
C ASP A 216 5.41 10.43 -5.83
N LEU A 217 4.27 10.69 -6.49
CA LEU A 217 3.49 9.63 -7.12
C LEU A 217 4.08 9.21 -8.47
N GLY A 218 5.00 10.00 -9.05
CA GLY A 218 5.58 9.71 -10.37
C GLY A 218 4.55 9.77 -11.51
N LEU A 219 3.39 10.39 -11.28
CA LEU A 219 2.27 10.48 -12.23
C LEU A 219 2.46 11.60 -13.26
N HIS A 220 3.70 11.86 -13.67
CA HIS A 220 3.99 12.85 -14.69
C HIS A 220 3.71 12.25 -16.09
N PRO A 221 2.75 12.81 -16.86
CA PRO A 221 2.35 12.23 -18.14
C PRO A 221 3.53 11.96 -19.08
N GLU A 222 4.46 12.89 -19.21
CA GLU A 222 5.64 12.76 -20.08
C GLU A 222 6.53 11.58 -19.70
N GLN A 223 6.80 11.39 -18.40
CA GLN A 223 7.60 10.27 -17.90
C GLN A 223 6.88 8.94 -18.09
N LEU A 224 5.56 8.92 -17.89
CA LEU A 224 4.76 7.72 -18.08
C LEU A 224 4.69 7.32 -19.56
N VAL A 225 4.54 8.29 -20.47
CA VAL A 225 4.48 8.07 -21.93
C VAL A 225 5.80 7.50 -22.42
N ALA A 226 6.92 8.07 -21.99
CA ALA A 226 8.26 7.61 -22.37
C ALA A 226 8.54 6.14 -21.97
N LYS A 227 7.88 5.62 -20.93
CA LYS A 227 8.01 4.22 -20.48
C LYS A 227 7.25 3.22 -21.37
N VAL A 228 6.26 3.66 -22.15
CA VAL A 228 5.46 2.77 -23.00
C VAL A 228 6.18 2.57 -24.34
N PRO A 229 6.54 1.33 -24.72
CA PRO A 229 7.36 1.06 -25.91
C PRO A 229 6.80 1.62 -27.23
N ILE A 230 5.46 1.67 -27.37
CA ILE A 230 4.81 2.19 -28.58
C ILE A 230 5.06 3.70 -28.80
N PHE A 231 5.38 4.44 -27.74
CA PHE A 231 5.68 5.88 -27.78
C PHE A 231 7.19 6.18 -27.62
N ALA A 232 7.98 5.22 -27.15
CA ALA A 232 9.39 5.42 -26.80
C ALA A 232 10.30 5.83 -27.98
N SER A 233 9.89 5.54 -29.23
CA SER A 233 10.63 5.93 -30.44
C SER A 233 10.33 7.35 -30.93
N GLN A 234 9.38 8.06 -30.30
CA GLN A 234 8.97 9.39 -30.71
C GLN A 234 9.94 10.47 -30.20
N PRO A 235 10.14 11.58 -30.94
CA PRO A 235 10.97 12.68 -30.48
C PRO A 235 10.35 13.39 -29.26
N PRO A 236 11.15 14.04 -28.40
CA PRO A 236 10.67 14.67 -27.16
C PRO A 236 9.51 15.64 -27.36
N GLU A 237 9.52 16.45 -28.43
CA GLU A 237 8.41 17.38 -28.70
C GLU A 237 7.09 16.65 -28.96
N ARG A 238 7.15 15.48 -29.62
CA ARG A 238 5.98 14.64 -29.86
C ARG A 238 5.52 13.93 -28.58
N ILE A 239 6.44 13.49 -27.73
CA ILE A 239 6.08 12.91 -26.42
C ILE A 239 5.26 13.91 -25.60
N SER A 240 5.65 15.18 -25.54
CA SER A 240 4.86 16.20 -24.83
C SER A 240 3.47 16.43 -25.43
N GLN A 241 3.32 16.35 -26.77
CA GLN A 241 2.01 16.44 -27.44
C GLN A 241 1.12 15.24 -27.11
N ILE A 242 1.67 14.02 -27.20
CA ILE A 242 0.97 12.77 -26.85
C ILE A 242 0.58 12.78 -25.37
N ALA A 243 1.50 13.23 -24.50
CA ALA A 243 1.27 13.34 -23.07
C ALA A 243 0.13 14.32 -22.73
N ALA A 244 -0.11 15.36 -23.54
CA ALA A 244 -1.23 16.28 -23.36
C ALA A 244 -2.59 15.64 -23.70
N MET A 245 -2.62 14.58 -24.51
CA MET A 245 -3.82 13.82 -24.87
C MET A 245 -4.13 12.69 -23.87
N LEU A 246 -3.14 12.31 -23.05
CA LEU A 246 -3.23 11.18 -22.13
C LEU A 246 -3.39 11.66 -20.69
N LYS A 247 -4.21 10.93 -19.92
CA LYS A 247 -4.42 11.21 -18.50
C LYS A 247 -3.80 10.13 -17.62
N PRO A 248 -2.94 10.47 -16.65
CA PRO A 248 -2.45 9.51 -15.66
C PRO A 248 -3.60 8.88 -14.89
N TYR A 249 -3.57 7.56 -14.76
CA TYR A 249 -4.52 6.79 -14.00
C TYR A 249 -3.77 5.85 -13.07
N PHE A 250 -3.83 6.14 -11.78
CA PHE A 250 -3.27 5.28 -10.75
C PHE A 250 -4.29 4.24 -10.32
N ALA A 251 -3.96 2.96 -10.45
CA ALA A 251 -4.78 1.84 -10.02
C ALA A 251 -4.18 1.16 -8.78
N VAL A 252 -5.04 0.70 -7.87
CA VAL A 252 -4.63 0.01 -6.65
C VAL A 252 -4.87 -1.49 -6.70
N PRO A 253 -4.10 -2.31 -5.94
CA PRO A 253 -4.32 -3.75 -5.88
C PRO A 253 -5.78 -4.11 -5.63
N GLY A 254 -6.31 -5.00 -6.46
CA GLY A 254 -7.69 -5.46 -6.36
C GLY A 254 -8.73 -4.60 -7.09
N GLU A 255 -8.36 -3.44 -7.62
CA GLU A 255 -9.27 -2.56 -8.34
C GLU A 255 -9.72 -3.17 -9.67
N LEU A 256 -11.02 -3.11 -9.96
CA LEU A 256 -11.58 -3.47 -11.26
C LEU A 256 -11.63 -2.23 -12.16
N LEU A 257 -10.80 -2.18 -13.20
CA LEU A 257 -10.69 -1.03 -14.10
C LEU A 257 -11.70 -1.09 -15.24
N VAL A 258 -11.96 -2.30 -15.72
CA VAL A 258 -12.88 -2.56 -16.82
C VAL A 258 -13.76 -3.73 -16.43
N ARG A 259 -15.06 -3.58 -16.66
CA ARG A 259 -16.02 -4.66 -16.50
C ARG A 259 -16.48 -5.17 -17.86
N LYS A 260 -16.52 -6.49 -18.02
CA LYS A 260 -17.07 -7.19 -19.18
C LYS A 260 -18.51 -6.72 -19.45
N GLY A 261 -18.81 -6.44 -20.71
CA GLY A 261 -20.12 -6.01 -21.19
C GLY A 261 -20.37 -4.50 -21.11
N GLU A 262 -19.52 -3.72 -20.43
CA GLU A 262 -19.65 -2.26 -20.43
C GLU A 262 -19.21 -1.67 -21.79
N GLN A 263 -19.71 -0.49 -22.14
CA GLN A 263 -19.29 0.18 -23.38
C GLN A 263 -17.97 0.93 -23.13
N GLY A 264 -16.90 0.53 -23.82
CA GLY A 264 -15.60 1.17 -23.69
C GLY A 264 -15.57 2.54 -24.36
N ARG A 265 -15.19 3.58 -23.61
CA ARG A 265 -15.01 4.96 -24.12
C ARG A 265 -13.57 5.45 -24.06
N SER A 266 -12.67 4.58 -23.64
CA SER A 266 -11.25 4.88 -23.47
C SER A 266 -10.43 3.61 -23.70
N MET A 267 -9.14 3.77 -23.93
CA MET A 267 -8.16 2.70 -23.82
C MET A 267 -7.11 3.08 -22.78
N TYR A 268 -6.35 2.09 -22.33
CA TYR A 268 -5.36 2.23 -21.28
C TYR A 268 -4.01 1.70 -21.75
N PHE A 269 -2.94 2.42 -21.44
CA PHE A 269 -1.55 1.97 -21.60
C PHE A 269 -0.94 1.72 -20.23
N VAL A 270 -0.24 0.60 -20.09
CA VAL A 270 0.40 0.19 -18.84
C VAL A 270 1.81 0.77 -18.80
N SER A 271 2.03 1.79 -17.98
CA SER A 271 3.35 2.38 -17.79
C SER A 271 4.17 1.58 -16.76
N SER A 272 3.51 1.16 -15.67
CA SER A 272 4.07 0.30 -14.64
C SER A 272 2.98 -0.57 -14.01
N GLY A 273 3.36 -1.76 -13.54
CA GLY A 273 2.50 -2.64 -12.75
C GLY A 273 2.05 -3.91 -13.49
N CYS A 274 1.12 -4.63 -12.88
CA CYS A 274 0.57 -5.87 -13.41
C CYS A 274 -0.95 -5.89 -13.27
N LEU A 275 -1.62 -6.15 -14.38
CA LEU A 275 -3.08 -6.30 -14.49
C LEU A 275 -3.42 -7.72 -14.92
N GLU A 276 -4.59 -8.18 -14.53
CA GLU A 276 -5.16 -9.45 -14.93
C GLU A 276 -6.42 -9.22 -15.75
N VAL A 277 -6.47 -9.85 -16.92
CA VAL A 277 -7.63 -9.89 -17.80
C VAL A 277 -8.34 -11.24 -17.60
N GLY A 278 -9.57 -11.19 -17.09
CA GLY A 278 -10.39 -12.37 -16.82
C GLY A 278 -11.08 -12.87 -18.08
N LEU A 279 -10.61 -14.00 -18.64
CA LEU A 279 -11.24 -14.69 -19.76
C LEU A 279 -11.85 -16.03 -19.30
N PRO A 280 -12.81 -16.61 -20.03
CA PRO A 280 -13.47 -17.86 -19.65
C PRO A 280 -12.51 -19.06 -19.49
N GLN A 281 -11.42 -19.09 -20.24
CA GLN A 281 -10.46 -20.20 -20.29
C GLN A 281 -9.23 -19.99 -19.39
N GLY A 282 -9.13 -18.86 -18.70
CA GLY A 282 -7.99 -18.51 -17.86
C GLY A 282 -7.73 -17.01 -17.83
N ALA A 283 -6.85 -16.58 -16.93
CA ALA A 283 -6.48 -15.18 -16.81
C ALA A 283 -5.22 -14.87 -17.63
N ILE A 284 -5.22 -13.76 -18.36
CA ILE A 284 -4.03 -13.25 -19.06
C ILE A 284 -3.47 -12.09 -18.26
N GLN A 285 -2.15 -12.06 -18.05
CA GLN A 285 -1.49 -10.94 -17.40
C GLN A 285 -1.05 -9.89 -18.42
N LEU A 286 -1.28 -8.63 -18.09
CA LEU A 286 -0.73 -7.47 -18.80
C LEU A 286 0.31 -6.80 -17.90
N ALA A 287 1.46 -6.50 -18.48
CA ALA A 287 2.61 -5.92 -17.81
C ALA A 287 3.02 -4.58 -18.44
N ASN A 288 4.13 -4.02 -17.98
CA ASN A 288 4.67 -2.76 -18.47
C ASN A 288 4.81 -2.76 -20.01
N GLY A 289 4.26 -1.73 -20.64
CA GLY A 289 4.25 -1.54 -22.09
C GLY A 289 3.05 -2.12 -22.82
N ASP A 290 2.28 -2.99 -22.17
CA ASP A 290 1.01 -3.47 -22.73
C ASP A 290 -0.05 -2.36 -22.74
N PHE A 291 -1.08 -2.55 -23.55
CA PHE A 291 -2.28 -1.71 -23.56
C PHE A 291 -3.54 -2.57 -23.65
N PHE A 292 -4.69 -2.01 -23.28
CA PHE A 292 -5.97 -2.70 -23.35
C PHE A 292 -7.13 -1.74 -23.57
N GLY A 293 -8.24 -2.29 -24.09
CA GLY A 293 -9.47 -1.55 -24.36
C GLY A 293 -9.55 -0.99 -25.78
N GLU A 294 -8.57 -1.29 -26.62
CA GLU A 294 -8.49 -0.98 -28.04
C GLU A 294 -9.67 -1.54 -28.84
N LEU A 295 -10.13 -2.75 -28.50
CA LEU A 295 -11.21 -3.43 -29.23
C LEU A 295 -12.53 -2.66 -29.19
N SER A 296 -12.82 -2.00 -28.07
CA SER A 296 -14.03 -1.19 -27.96
C SER A 296 -13.95 0.11 -28.76
N LEU A 297 -12.75 0.68 -28.91
CA LEU A 297 -12.54 1.89 -29.69
C LEU A 297 -12.55 1.59 -31.20
N LEU A 298 -11.88 0.52 -31.63
CA LEU A 298 -11.78 0.13 -33.04
C LEU A 298 -13.08 -0.46 -33.61
N HIS A 299 -13.75 -1.34 -32.86
CA HIS A 299 -14.89 -2.11 -33.37
C HIS A 299 -16.23 -1.66 -32.80
N GLY A 300 -16.25 -0.67 -31.90
CA GLY A 300 -17.48 -0.22 -31.23
C GLY A 300 -18.13 -1.29 -30.33
N ALA A 301 -17.43 -2.39 -30.06
CA ALA A 301 -17.96 -3.53 -29.31
C ALA A 301 -17.87 -3.30 -27.79
N PRO A 302 -18.79 -3.88 -26.99
CA PRO A 302 -18.66 -3.91 -25.54
C PRO A 302 -17.34 -4.55 -25.08
N ARG A 303 -16.91 -4.22 -23.86
CA ARG A 303 -15.73 -4.80 -23.22
C ARG A 303 -15.85 -6.32 -23.17
N THR A 304 -14.85 -7.03 -23.68
CA THR A 304 -14.90 -8.49 -23.83
C THR A 304 -14.57 -9.25 -22.54
N ALA A 305 -13.84 -8.61 -21.63
CA ALA A 305 -13.29 -9.21 -20.42
C ALA A 305 -13.25 -8.20 -19.26
N ASP A 306 -13.21 -8.73 -18.04
CA ASP A 306 -12.90 -7.95 -16.84
C ASP A 306 -11.39 -7.68 -16.80
N VAL A 307 -10.99 -6.49 -16.37
CA VAL A 307 -9.56 -6.16 -16.15
C VAL A 307 -9.38 -5.64 -14.74
N LYS A 308 -8.52 -6.30 -13.97
CA LYS A 308 -8.30 -6.05 -12.54
C LYS A 308 -6.82 -5.82 -12.25
N ALA A 309 -6.49 -4.84 -11.41
CA ALA A 309 -5.12 -4.64 -10.97
C ALA A 309 -4.70 -5.71 -9.95
N GLN A 310 -3.56 -6.35 -10.17
CA GLN A 310 -2.97 -7.28 -9.20
C GLN A 310 -2.08 -6.55 -8.18
N GLY A 311 -1.44 -5.46 -8.61
CA GLY A 311 -0.62 -4.58 -7.78
C GLY A 311 -1.00 -3.11 -7.94
N PHE A 312 -0.15 -2.22 -7.42
CA PHE A 312 -0.18 -0.82 -7.83
C PHE A 312 0.21 -0.72 -9.30
N CYS A 313 -0.53 0.06 -10.07
CA CYS A 313 -0.25 0.25 -11.49
C CYS A 313 -0.37 1.73 -11.87
N ASP A 314 0.62 2.24 -12.60
CA ASP A 314 0.54 3.54 -13.25
C ASP A 314 0.14 3.34 -14.70
N LEU A 315 -1.01 3.90 -15.06
CA LEU A 315 -1.58 3.77 -16.39
C LEU A 315 -1.74 5.14 -17.04
N LEU A 316 -1.87 5.14 -18.35
CA LEU A 316 -2.28 6.30 -19.14
C LEU A 316 -3.60 5.98 -19.82
N THR A 317 -4.59 6.85 -19.63
CA THR A 317 -5.91 6.72 -20.26
C THR A 317 -5.98 7.64 -21.48
N LEU A 318 -6.45 7.08 -22.60
CA LEU A 318 -6.76 7.82 -23.81
C LEU A 318 -8.27 7.76 -24.07
N ASP A 319 -8.92 8.91 -24.15
CA ASP A 319 -10.34 9.00 -24.45
C ASP A 319 -10.60 8.73 -25.94
N ALA A 320 -11.76 8.13 -26.27
CA ALA A 320 -12.13 7.80 -27.66
C ALA A 320 -12.08 9.00 -28.62
N ARG A 321 -12.29 10.22 -28.10
CA ARG A 321 -12.29 11.46 -28.88
C ARG A 321 -10.89 11.83 -29.40
N ASP A 322 -9.88 11.45 -28.64
CA ASP A 322 -8.48 11.76 -28.91
C ASP A 322 -7.76 10.59 -29.59
N PHE A 323 -8.42 9.43 -29.66
CA PHE A 323 -7.86 8.19 -30.24
C PHE A 323 -7.50 8.34 -31.72
N ASP A 324 -8.44 8.77 -32.56
CA ASP A 324 -8.18 8.91 -34.00
C ASP A 324 -7.09 9.94 -34.28
N SER A 325 -7.11 11.07 -33.56
CA SER A 325 -6.05 12.08 -33.66
C SER A 325 -4.67 11.53 -33.31
N LEU A 326 -4.56 10.71 -32.25
CA LEU A 326 -3.28 10.11 -31.87
C LEU A 326 -2.77 9.13 -32.94
N LEU A 327 -3.67 8.31 -33.51
CA LEU A 327 -3.33 7.33 -34.53
C LEU A 327 -2.89 7.99 -35.84
N ASP A 328 -3.54 9.07 -36.22
CA ASP A 328 -3.25 9.79 -37.46
C ASP A 328 -1.94 10.58 -37.35
N GLU A 329 -1.60 11.07 -36.16
CA GLU A 329 -0.36 11.80 -35.90
C GLU A 329 0.86 10.92 -35.64
N THR A 330 0.66 9.63 -35.35
CA THR A 330 1.75 8.70 -35.03
C THR A 330 1.87 7.58 -36.08
N PRO A 331 2.81 7.70 -37.03
CA PRO A 331 2.99 6.70 -38.09
C PRO A 331 3.23 5.29 -37.55
N GLY A 332 2.57 4.29 -38.15
CA GLY A 332 2.72 2.87 -37.79
C GLY A 332 1.98 2.44 -36.51
N MET A 333 1.48 3.37 -35.70
CA MET A 333 0.75 3.05 -34.46
C MET A 333 -0.58 2.35 -34.74
N ARG A 334 -1.32 2.82 -35.74
CA ARG A 334 -2.59 2.22 -36.17
C ARG A 334 -2.41 0.75 -36.55
N GLU A 335 -1.42 0.47 -37.41
CA GLU A 335 -1.12 -0.88 -37.87
C GLU A 335 -0.75 -1.81 -36.71
N GLU A 336 0.05 -1.32 -35.76
CA GLU A 336 0.46 -2.10 -34.59
C GLU A 336 -0.70 -2.41 -33.65
N ILE A 337 -1.56 -1.43 -33.37
CA ILE A 337 -2.74 -1.62 -32.53
C ILE A 337 -3.74 -2.55 -33.22
N GLU A 338 -3.98 -2.40 -34.51
CA GLU A 338 -4.86 -3.29 -35.29
C GLU A 338 -4.32 -4.73 -35.33
N ARG A 339 -3.00 -4.91 -35.48
CA ARG A 339 -2.35 -6.22 -35.44
C ARG A 339 -2.58 -6.92 -34.10
N ILE A 340 -2.36 -6.21 -32.99
CA ILE A 340 -2.58 -6.75 -31.63
C ILE A 340 -4.06 -7.02 -31.38
N ALA A 341 -4.95 -6.12 -31.81
CA ALA A 341 -6.39 -6.28 -31.70
C ALA A 341 -6.90 -7.52 -32.47
N ALA A 342 -6.37 -7.76 -33.68
CA ALA A 342 -6.72 -8.92 -34.49
C ALA A 342 -6.27 -10.23 -33.82
N GLN A 343 -5.08 -10.26 -33.23
CA GLN A 343 -4.59 -11.41 -32.48
C GLN A 343 -5.48 -11.71 -31.26
N ARG A 344 -5.74 -10.69 -30.42
CA ARG A 344 -6.58 -10.82 -29.23
C ARG A 344 -8.02 -11.20 -29.55
N SER A 345 -8.56 -10.71 -30.67
CA SER A 345 -9.91 -11.09 -31.11
C SER A 345 -10.01 -12.57 -31.46
N ARG A 346 -8.98 -13.14 -32.10
CA ARG A 346 -8.91 -14.58 -32.39
C ARG A 346 -8.78 -15.40 -31.12
N ASP A 347 -7.90 -14.97 -30.21
CA ASP A 347 -7.68 -15.65 -28.94
C ASP A 347 -8.95 -15.62 -28.08
N ASN A 348 -9.69 -14.51 -28.08
CA ASN A 348 -11.00 -14.39 -27.42
C ASN A 348 -12.12 -15.17 -28.12
N ALA A 349 -12.06 -15.34 -29.45
CA ALA A 349 -13.04 -16.15 -30.18
C ALA A 349 -12.83 -17.65 -29.92
N ALA A 350 -11.58 -18.12 -29.99
CA ALA A 350 -11.19 -19.46 -29.53
C ALA A 350 -11.51 -19.65 -28.03
N ALA A 351 -11.38 -18.55 -27.26
CA ALA A 351 -11.91 -18.24 -25.94
C ALA A 351 -13.31 -18.80 -25.59
N ASN A 352 -14.22 -18.60 -26.54
CA ASN A 352 -15.67 -18.66 -26.35
C ASN A 352 -16.33 -19.80 -27.15
N SER A 353 -15.57 -20.47 -28.03
CA SER A 353 -15.95 -21.70 -28.73
C SER A 353 -15.59 -22.92 -27.90
#